data_AF-A0A811SKZ5-F1
#
_entry.id   AF-A0A811SKZ5-F1
#
_cell.length_a   1.000
_cell.length_b   1.000
_cell.length_c   1.000
_cell.angle_alpha   90.00
_cell.angle_beta   90.00
_cell.angle_gamma   90.00
#
_symmetry.space_group_name_H-M   'P 1'
#
loop_
_entity.id
_entity.type
_entity.pdbx_description
1 polymer ?
#
loop_
_entity_poly.entity_id
_entity_poly.type
_entity_poly.pdbx_seq_one_letter_code
_entity_poly.pdbx_strand_id
1 'polypeptide(L)' 'MKTEEHKMKKERWEKDMMLEHRRIEMEEQRLQWEQEQEIMFCDVTTMDDDQRAYVLAKRAKIAKAMSASVGETASGESGV' A
#
# COMPACT_ATOMS: atom_id res chain seq x y z
N MET A 1 -30.40 5.20 31.85
CA MET A 1 -29.81 3.86 31.73
C MET A 1 -29.80 3.39 30.28
N LYS A 2 -30.96 3.15 29.64
CA LYS A 2 -31.02 2.67 28.24
C LYS A 2 -30.28 3.54 27.20
N THR A 3 -30.37 4.87 27.30
CA THR A 3 -29.70 5.79 26.35
C THR A 3 -28.17 5.72 26.42
N GLU A 4 -27.61 5.63 27.62
CA GLU A 4 -26.16 5.50 27.83
C GLU A 4 -25.64 4.14 27.33
N GLU A 5 -26.40 3.07 27.56
CA GLU A 5 -26.09 1.74 27.02
C GLU A 5 -26.07 1.73 25.47
N HIS A 6 -27.05 2.38 24.83
CA HIS A 6 -27.08 2.53 23.38
C HIS A 6 -25.90 3.35 22.85
N LYS A 7 -25.52 4.42 23.55
CA LYS A 7 -24.36 5.25 23.21
C LYS A 7 -23.06 4.46 23.32
N MET A 8 -22.83 3.75 24.42
CA MET A 8 -21.65 2.90 24.60
C MET A 8 -21.56 1.78 23.55
N LYS A 9 -22.69 1.20 23.16
CA LYS A 9 -22.73 0.18 22.11
C LYS A 9 -22.38 0.76 20.73
N LYS A 10 -22.83 1.99 20.43
CA LYS A 10 -22.47 2.71 19.19
C LYS A 10 -20.99 3.04 19.14
N GLU A 11 -20.45 3.62 20.21
CA GLU A 11 -19.01 3.97 20.31
C GLU A 11 -18.12 2.73 20.17
N ARG A 12 -18.52 1.60 20.78
CA ARG A 12 -17.80 0.34 20.61
C ARG A 12 -17.82 -0.13 19.15
N TRP A 13 -18.99 -0.12 18.51
CA TRP A 13 -19.12 -0.53 17.11
C TRP A 13 -18.31 0.36 16.17
N GLU A 14 -18.34 1.68 16.36
CA GLU A 14 -17.53 2.62 15.58
C GLU A 14 -16.04 2.38 15.75
N LYS A 15 -15.58 2.09 16.97
CA LYS A 15 -14.19 1.72 17.25
C LYS A 15 -13.79 0.41 16.57
N ASP A 16 -14.64 -0.61 16.64
CA ASP A 16 -14.37 -1.90 16.00
C ASP A 16 -14.30 -1.75 14.48
N MET A 17 -15.19 -0.95 13.87
CA MET A 17 -15.14 -0.62 12.44
C MET A 17 -13.87 0.12 12.04
N MET A 18 -13.42 1.09 12.85
CA MET A 18 -12.16 1.81 12.60
C MET A 18 -10.96 0.86 12.63
N LEU A 19 -10.91 -0.04 13.62
CA LEU A 19 -9.83 -1.01 13.74
C LEU A 19 -9.81 -1.99 12.56
N GLU A 20 -10.99 -2.43 12.12
CA GLU A 20 -11.11 -3.30 10.96
C GLU A 20 -10.67 -2.61 9.67
N HIS A 21 -11.06 -1.35 9.47
CA HIS A 21 -10.61 -0.56 8.33
C HIS A 21 -9.08 -0.42 8.30
N ARG A 22 -8.48 -0.08 9.45
CA ARG A 22 -7.02 0.01 9.59
C ARG A 22 -6.34 -1.34 9.33
N ARG A 23 -6.94 -2.44 9.77
CA ARG A 23 -6.42 -3.80 9.51
C ARG A 23 -6.41 -4.09 8.01
N ILE A 24 -7.49 -3.76 7.30
CA ILE A 24 -7.62 -3.95 5.85
C ILE A 24 -6.59 -3.08 5.11
N GLU A 25 -6.42 -1.81 5.48
CA GLU A 25 -5.42 -0.92 4.88
C GLU A 25 -4.00 -1.48 5.01
N MET A 26 -3.63 -1.98 6.19
CA MET A 26 -2.30 -2.59 6.40
C MET A 26 -2.12 -3.86 5.57
N GLU A 27 -3.17 -4.69 5.45
CA GLU A 27 -3.13 -5.91 4.65
C GLU A 27 -3.02 -5.60 3.15
N GLU A 28 -3.73 -4.58 2.67
CA GLU A 28 -3.63 -4.11 1.29
C GLU A 28 -2.22 -3.62 0.98
N GLN A 29 -1.62 -2.81 1.86
CA GLN A 29 -0.23 -2.36 1.71
C GLN A 29 0.76 -3.52 1.70
N ARG A 30 0.57 -4.53 2.56
CA ARG A 30 1.39 -5.74 2.60
C ARG A 30 1.31 -6.50 1.28
N LEU A 31 0.10 -6.73 0.77
CA LEU A 31 -0.12 -7.45 -0.50
C LEU A 31 0.46 -6.69 -1.70
N GLN A 32 0.29 -5.36 -1.73
CA GLN A 32 0.89 -4.52 -2.76
C GLN A 32 2.43 -4.64 -2.73
N TRP A 33 3.03 -4.55 -1.54
CA TRP A 33 4.48 -4.72 -1.39
C TRP A 33 4.97 -6.09 -1.86
N GLU A 34 4.28 -7.17 -1.49
CA GLU A 34 4.61 -8.52 -1.93
C GLU A 34 4.57 -8.67 -3.45
N GLN A 35 3.52 -8.12 -4.08
CA GLN A 35 3.39 -8.12 -5.54
C GLN A 35 4.49 -7.30 -6.22
N GLU A 36 4.85 -6.14 -5.67
CA GLU A 36 5.93 -5.31 -6.20
C GLU A 36 7.28 -6.02 -6.13
N GLN A 37 7.58 -6.68 -5.00
CA GLN A 37 8.79 -7.49 -4.84
C GLN A 37 8.83 -8.63 -5.87
N GLU A 38 7.72 -9.37 -6.03
CA GLU A 38 7.64 -10.46 -7.01
C GLU A 38 7.93 -9.95 -8.43
N ILE A 39 7.32 -8.83 -8.83
CA ILE A 39 7.55 -8.23 -10.15
C ILE A 39 9.00 -7.75 -10.30
N MET A 40 9.55 -7.07 -9.30
CA MET A 40 10.91 -6.50 -9.36
C MET A 40 11.99 -7.57 -9.46
N PHE A 41 11.80 -8.72 -8.80
CA PHE A 41 12.79 -9.80 -8.74
C PHE A 41 12.51 -11.00 -9.65
N CYS A 42 11.39 -11.01 -10.40
CA CYS A 42 11.09 -12.05 -11.38
C CYS A 42 12.20 -12.23 -12.44
N ASP A 43 12.74 -13.44 -12.63
CA ASP A 43 13.65 -13.68 -13.74
C ASP A 43 12.87 -13.70 -15.06
N VAL A 44 13.17 -12.74 -15.94
CA VAL A 44 12.50 -12.63 -17.24
C VAL A 44 13.25 -13.34 -18.35
N THR A 45 14.45 -13.90 -18.11
CA THR A 45 15.30 -14.45 -19.17
C THR A 45 14.64 -15.57 -19.96
N THR A 46 13.80 -16.38 -19.32
CA THR A 46 13.11 -17.53 -19.90
C THR A 46 11.68 -17.24 -20.39
N MET A 47 11.20 -15.99 -20.24
CA MET A 47 9.84 -15.60 -20.65
C MET A 47 9.75 -15.32 -22.14
N ASP A 48 8.55 -15.55 -22.70
CA ASP A 48 8.19 -15.04 -24.02
C ASP A 48 8.14 -13.51 -24.06
N ASP A 49 8.12 -12.94 -25.26
CA ASP A 49 8.25 -11.50 -25.48
C ASP A 49 7.10 -10.70 -24.84
N ASP A 50 5.88 -11.22 -24.87
CA ASP A 50 4.70 -10.53 -24.35
C ASP A 50 4.73 -10.51 -22.81
N GLN A 51 5.06 -11.65 -22.19
CA GLN A 51 5.23 -11.75 -20.74
C GLN A 51 6.38 -10.87 -20.24
N ARG A 52 7.52 -10.92 -20.93
CA ARG A 52 8.69 -10.08 -20.61
C ARG A 52 8.34 -8.61 -20.71
N ALA A 53 7.67 -8.19 -21.78
CA ALA A 53 7.23 -6.81 -21.96
C ALA A 53 6.29 -6.35 -20.83
N TYR A 54 5.35 -7.21 -20.43
CA TYR A 54 4.45 -6.92 -19.31
C TYR A 54 5.20 -6.69 -17.99
N VAL A 55 6.12 -7.59 -17.62
CA VAL A 55 6.90 -7.47 -16.38
C VAL A 55 7.76 -6.21 -16.41
N LEU A 56 8.46 -5.94 -17.51
CA LEU A 56 9.27 -4.74 -17.67
C LEU A 56 8.44 -3.44 -17.58
N ALA A 57 7.25 -3.41 -18.19
CA ALA A 57 6.35 -2.26 -18.10
C ALA A 57 5.85 -2.04 -16.66
N LYS A 58 5.56 -3.11 -15.92
CA LYS A 58 5.17 -3.03 -14.50
C LYS A 58 6.33 -2.52 -13.65
N ARG A 59 7.56 -3.02 -13.83
CA ARG A 59 8.76 -2.50 -13.15
C ARG A 59 8.97 -1.02 -13.37
N ALA A 60 8.82 -0.56 -14.61
CA ALA A 60 8.96 0.86 -14.93
C ALA A 60 7.93 1.73 -14.18
N LYS A 61 6.69 1.24 -14.04
CA LYS A 61 5.65 1.93 -13.25
C LYS A 61 6.00 1.98 -11.75
N ILE A 62 6.45 0.86 -11.17
CA ILE A 62 6.86 0.78 -9.76
C ILE A 62 8.06 1.71 -9.50
N ALA A 63 9.09 1.66 -10.35
CA ALA A 63 10.26 2.53 -10.26
C ALA A 63 9.90 4.03 -10.34
N LYS A 64 8.94 4.40 -11.19
CA LYS A 64 8.43 5.77 -11.28
C LYS A 64 7.66 6.19 -10.03
N ALA A 65 6.86 5.30 -9.45
CA ALA A 65 6.14 5.59 -8.21
C ALA A 65 7.10 5.78 -7.03
N MET A 66 8.13 4.92 -6.92
CA MET A 66 9.18 5.06 -5.89
C MET A 66 10.00 6.34 -6.04
N SER A 67 10.31 6.77 -7.27
CA SER A 67 11.06 8.03 -7.45
C SER A 67 10.22 9.28 -7.16
N ALA A 68 8.90 9.21 -7.37
CA ALA A 68 7.99 10.29 -7.00
C ALA A 68 7.87 10.44 -5.46
N SER A 69 7.74 9.33 -4.73
CA SER A 69 7.63 9.36 -3.26
C SER A 69 8.93 9.83 -2.56
N VAL A 70 10.09 9.54 -3.14
CA VAL A 70 11.38 10.06 -2.65
C VAL A 70 11.49 11.57 -2.88
N GLY A 71 10.90 12.10 -3.96
CA GLY A 71 10.89 13.55 -4.23
C GLY A 71 10.10 14.37 -3.21
N GLU A 72 9.05 13.80 -2.61
CA GLU A 72 8.24 14.47 -1.57
C GLU A 72 8.91 14.48 -0.19
N THR A 73 9.78 13.51 0.10
CA THR A 73 10.50 13.44 1.39
C THR A 73 11.78 14.29 1.43
N ALA A 74 12.28 14.77 0.29
CA ALA A 74 13.49 15.59 0.21
C ALA A 74 13.25 17.11 0.35
N SER A 75 12.00 17.58 0.45
CA SER A 75 11.64 19.01 0.47
C SER A 75 11.32 19.56 1.87
N GLY A 76 12.01 19.10 2.91
CA GLY A 76 11.72 19.54 4.27
C GLY A 76 12.85 19.32 5.28
N GLU A 77 14.03 19.89 5.03
CA GLU A 77 14.94 20.49 6.04
C GLU A 77 16.30 20.80 5.40
N SER A 78 16.51 22.05 4.97
CA SER A 78 17.85 22.59 4.78
C SER A 78 17.85 24.13 4.81
N GLY A 79 18.53 24.67 5.83
CA GLY A 79 18.93 26.09 6.00
C GLY A 79 17.80 27.00 6.49
N VAL A 80 17.90 27.71 7.62
CA VAL A 80 19.04 28.35 8.31
C VAL A 80 18.73 28.41 9.81
#